data_AF-A0A2A5X862-F1
#
_entry.id   AF-A0A2A5X862-F1
#
_cell.length_a   1.000
_cell.length_b   1.000
_cell.length_c   1.000
_cell.angle_alpha   90.00
_cell.angle_beta   90.00
_cell.angle_gamma   90.00
#
_symmetry.space_group_name_H-M   'P 1'
#
loop_
_entity.id
_entity.type
_entity.pdbx_description
1 polymer ?
#
loop_
_entity_poly.entity_id
_entity_poly.type
_entity_poly.pdbx_seq_one_letter_code
_entity_poly.pdbx_strand_id
1 'polypeptide(L)'
;MKNKRRDFLKTACAPIAFSMFGISLIEACSKEEYGGTTNDNTANNDDDNSSSDEVTVDLTNSKFSGLSSVGGWMNYTEQNMLLLRISNSQIRAFSNVCPHQGTQNRWSYNNSKFTCAQHNNSYDDNCSGGLSCYTTSINGDTLTITR
;
A
#
# COMPACT_ATOMS: atom_id res chain seq x y z
N MET A 1 -43.23 -22.84 32.46
CA MET A 1 -42.79 -23.92 31.54
C MET A 1 -41.73 -23.35 30.60
N LYS A 2 -40.48 -23.29 31.06
CA LYS A 2 -39.31 -24.12 30.67
C LYS A 2 -38.86 -23.93 29.20
N ASN A 3 -37.79 -23.13 29.09
CA ASN A 3 -37.08 -22.68 27.89
C ASN A 3 -36.47 -23.85 27.08
N LYS A 4 -36.83 -23.97 25.79
CA LYS A 4 -36.26 -24.94 24.82
C LYS A 4 -34.95 -24.46 24.18
N ARG A 5 -33.97 -24.04 24.98
CA ARG A 5 -32.61 -23.66 24.49
C ARG A 5 -31.52 -24.58 25.02
N ARG A 6 -31.79 -25.88 25.19
CA ARG A 6 -30.88 -26.81 25.89
C ARG A 6 -30.77 -28.24 25.35
N ASP A 7 -31.16 -28.49 24.10
CA ASP A 7 -31.05 -29.84 23.50
C ASP A 7 -30.30 -29.85 22.15
N PHE A 8 -29.11 -29.26 22.09
CA PHE A 8 -28.24 -29.49 20.93
C PHE A 8 -26.74 -29.62 21.23
N LEU A 9 -26.32 -29.70 22.49
CA LEU A 9 -24.92 -29.95 22.83
C LEU A 9 -24.78 -31.14 23.78
N LYS A 10 -25.29 -32.28 23.32
CA LYS A 10 -24.91 -33.59 23.87
C LYS A 10 -24.70 -34.56 22.72
N THR A 11 -23.45 -34.65 22.22
CA THR A 11 -22.83 -35.71 21.40
C THR A 11 -21.50 -35.10 20.92
N ALA A 12 -20.28 -35.60 21.16
CA ALA A 12 -19.75 -36.80 21.76
C ALA A 12 -18.34 -36.48 22.31
N CYS A 13 -17.92 -37.13 23.40
CA CYS A 13 -16.51 -37.26 23.76
C CYS A 13 -15.82 -38.11 22.70
N ALA A 14 -14.93 -37.51 21.91
CA ALA A 14 -13.91 -38.25 21.15
C ALA A 14 -12.55 -37.95 21.78
N PRO A 15 -11.85 -38.95 22.37
CA PRO A 15 -10.48 -38.74 22.81
C PRO A 15 -9.56 -38.75 21.59
N ILE A 16 -9.12 -37.57 21.16
CA ILE A 16 -8.04 -37.45 20.17
C ILE A 16 -6.72 -37.62 20.92
N ALA A 17 -6.17 -38.83 20.86
CA ALA A 17 -4.79 -39.09 21.19
C ALA A 17 -3.91 -38.71 19.98
N PHE A 18 -3.27 -37.54 20.03
CA PHE A 18 -2.11 -37.23 19.18
C PHE A 18 -0.86 -37.20 20.06
N SER A 19 -0.01 -38.20 19.92
CA SER A 19 1.37 -38.18 20.41
C SER A 19 2.33 -38.46 19.26
N MET A 20 3.51 -37.82 19.35
CA MET A 20 4.72 -37.97 18.52
C MET A 20 4.63 -37.26 17.16
N PHE A 21 5.47 -36.30 16.76
CA PHE A 21 6.88 -35.99 17.02
C PHE A 21 7.06 -34.46 16.96
N GLY A 22 7.93 -33.83 17.75
CA GLY A 22 9.35 -33.72 17.42
C GLY A 22 9.71 -32.23 17.46
N ILE A 23 10.66 -31.87 18.32
CA ILE A 23 11.03 -30.51 18.69
C ILE A 23 11.76 -29.83 17.53
N SER A 24 11.48 -28.55 17.29
CA SER A 24 12.49 -27.58 16.85
C SER A 24 12.19 -26.26 17.54
N LEU A 25 12.85 -26.02 18.68
CA LEU A 25 13.01 -24.67 19.20
C LEU A 25 13.89 -23.94 18.19
N ILE A 26 13.28 -23.08 17.38
CA ILE A 26 14.05 -22.10 16.62
C ILE A 26 14.31 -20.94 17.58
N GLU A 27 15.40 -21.08 18.31
CA GLU A 27 16.04 -20.02 19.07
C GLU A 27 16.74 -19.11 18.04
N ALA A 28 16.06 -18.04 17.62
CA ALA A 28 16.69 -17.03 16.78
C ALA A 28 17.50 -16.10 17.69
N CYS A 29 18.83 -16.18 17.56
CA CYS A 29 19.83 -15.47 18.34
C CYS A 29 19.45 -14.02 18.66
N SER A 30 19.50 -13.72 19.96
CA SER A 30 19.78 -12.38 20.48
C SER A 30 21.09 -11.84 19.91
N LYS A 31 21.06 -10.57 19.53
CA LYS A 31 22.22 -9.75 19.18
C LYS A 31 23.25 -9.79 20.32
N GLU A 32 24.47 -10.18 20.01
CA GLU A 32 25.65 -9.68 20.72
C GLU A 32 26.74 -9.31 19.71
N GLU A 33 27.15 -8.06 19.87
CA GLU A 33 28.21 -7.35 19.20
C GLU A 33 29.55 -7.92 19.66
N TYR A 34 30.41 -8.36 18.73
CA TYR A 34 31.83 -8.55 19.03
C TYR A 34 32.68 -8.07 17.86
N GLY A 35 33.47 -7.04 18.17
CA GLY A 35 34.29 -6.32 17.22
C GLY A 35 35.36 -7.20 16.58
N GLY A 36 35.54 -6.97 15.29
CA GLY A 36 36.72 -7.32 14.53
C GLY A 36 37.09 -6.12 13.66
N THR A 37 38.01 -5.30 14.15
CA THR A 37 38.67 -4.27 13.36
C THR A 37 39.64 -4.92 12.39
N THR A 38 39.36 -4.83 11.09
CA THR A 38 40.40 -4.72 10.06
C THR A 38 39.98 -3.68 9.05
N ASN A 39 40.80 -2.63 9.03
CA ASN A 39 40.76 -1.46 8.18
C ASN A 39 40.97 -1.85 6.72
N ASP A 40 40.00 -1.57 5.85
CA ASP A 40 40.28 -1.30 4.44
C ASP A 40 39.48 -0.05 4.03
N ASN A 41 40.23 1.01 3.73
CA ASN A 41 39.68 2.24 3.19
C ASN A 41 39.18 1.94 1.78
N THR A 42 37.87 1.89 1.60
CA THR A 42 37.24 2.28 0.34
C THR A 42 35.92 2.95 0.67
N ALA A 43 35.86 4.25 0.42
CA ALA A 43 34.65 5.03 0.49
C ALA A 43 33.61 4.42 -0.47
N ASN A 44 32.50 3.97 0.08
CA ASN A 44 31.15 4.08 -0.45
C ASN A 44 30.22 3.85 0.74
N ASN A 45 29.55 4.91 1.20
CA ASN A 45 28.41 4.79 2.08
C ASN A 45 27.32 4.06 1.29
N ASP A 46 27.25 2.75 1.47
CA ASP A 46 26.10 1.94 1.12
C ASP A 46 25.74 1.19 2.41
N ASP A 47 25.26 1.98 3.37
CA ASP A 47 24.73 1.51 4.64
C ASP A 47 23.25 1.90 4.67
N ASP A 48 22.41 0.88 4.81
CA ASP A 48 20.97 0.94 5.02
C ASP A 48 20.09 1.36 3.83
N ASN A 49 19.85 0.45 2.87
CA ASN A 49 18.66 0.55 2.01
C ASN A 49 17.41 0.13 2.81
N SER A 50 17.02 0.99 3.74
CA SER A 50 15.67 1.06 4.29
C SER A 50 14.68 1.13 3.12
N SER A 51 13.91 0.07 2.94
CA SER A 51 12.83 -0.09 1.95
C SER A 51 12.15 1.24 1.60
N SER A 52 12.45 1.79 0.43
CA SER A 52 12.03 3.13 0.03
C SER A 52 10.51 3.20 -0.21
N ASP A 53 9.75 3.65 0.79
CA ASP A 53 8.31 3.98 0.71
C ASP A 53 8.02 5.30 -0.02
N GLU A 54 9.05 5.90 -0.64
CA GLU A 54 8.99 7.18 -1.34
C GLU A 54 9.08 7.01 -2.87
N VAL A 55 8.19 7.69 -3.60
CA VAL A 55 8.17 7.78 -5.06
C VAL A 55 8.34 9.24 -5.46
N THR A 56 9.33 9.49 -6.32
CA THR A 56 9.63 10.83 -6.85
C THR A 56 9.28 10.90 -8.34
N VAL A 57 8.63 12.00 -8.72
CA VAL A 57 8.13 12.26 -10.08
C VAL A 57 8.61 13.63 -10.54
N ASP A 58 9.26 13.69 -11.70
CA ASP A 58 9.53 14.92 -12.43
C ASP A 58 8.29 15.30 -13.27
N LEU A 59 7.61 16.38 -12.89
CA LEU A 59 6.40 16.87 -13.55
C LEU A 59 6.68 17.50 -14.92
N THR A 60 7.94 17.80 -15.27
CA THR A 60 8.30 18.28 -16.61
C THR A 60 8.37 17.14 -17.63
N ASN A 61 8.47 15.90 -17.17
CA ASN A 61 8.51 14.74 -18.06
C ASN A 61 7.16 14.55 -18.76
N SER A 62 7.20 14.45 -20.10
CA SER A 62 6.01 14.29 -20.96
C SER A 62 5.04 13.18 -20.56
N LYS A 63 5.52 12.13 -19.87
CA LYS A 63 4.70 11.06 -19.29
C LYS A 63 3.64 11.59 -18.32
N PHE A 64 3.91 12.69 -17.63
CA PHE A 64 3.04 13.30 -16.63
C PHE A 64 2.26 14.50 -17.19
N SER A 65 2.22 14.68 -18.53
CA SER A 65 1.48 15.76 -19.19
C SER A 65 -0.02 15.82 -18.81
N GLY A 66 -0.61 14.68 -18.44
CA GLY A 66 -1.97 14.60 -17.90
C GLY A 66 -2.19 15.34 -16.57
N LEU A 67 -1.12 15.74 -15.87
CA LEU A 67 -1.15 16.49 -14.61
C LEU A 67 -0.84 17.98 -14.77
N SER A 68 -0.67 18.46 -16.01
CA SER A 68 -0.27 19.85 -16.31
C SER A 68 -1.34 20.90 -15.94
N SER A 69 -2.61 20.49 -15.85
CA SER A 69 -3.75 21.39 -15.59
C SER A 69 -4.57 20.88 -14.41
N VAL A 70 -5.18 21.81 -13.66
CA VAL A 70 -6.12 21.45 -12.58
C VAL A 70 -7.28 20.61 -13.12
N GLY A 71 -7.60 19.52 -12.44
CA GLY A 71 -8.54 18.48 -12.88
C GLY A 71 -7.91 17.41 -13.77
N GLY A 72 -6.67 17.61 -14.21
CA GLY A 72 -5.88 16.61 -14.90
C GLY A 72 -5.51 15.45 -13.97
N TRP A 73 -5.52 14.24 -14.51
CA TRP A 73 -5.24 13.02 -13.75
C TRP A 73 -4.51 12.00 -14.61
N MET A 74 -3.90 11.01 -13.96
CA MET A 74 -3.31 9.86 -14.64
C MET A 74 -3.36 8.60 -13.77
N ASN A 75 -3.37 7.45 -14.45
CA ASN A 75 -3.13 6.16 -13.83
C ASN A 75 -1.64 5.80 -13.96
N TYR A 76 -0.87 6.04 -12.91
CA TYR A 76 0.55 5.72 -12.85
C TYR A 76 0.74 4.25 -12.45
N THR A 77 0.51 3.36 -13.41
CA THR A 77 0.48 1.91 -13.18
C THR A 77 1.80 1.32 -12.70
N GLU A 78 2.95 1.89 -13.09
CA GLU A 78 4.26 1.37 -12.66
C GLU A 78 4.50 1.56 -11.15
N GLN A 79 3.75 2.46 -10.51
CA GLN A 79 3.83 2.71 -9.06
C GLN A 79 2.52 2.40 -8.34
N ASN A 80 1.56 1.76 -9.02
CA ASN A 80 0.24 1.42 -8.50
C ASN A 80 -0.54 2.62 -7.94
N MET A 81 -0.45 3.77 -8.62
CA MET A 81 -0.99 5.04 -8.13
C MET A 81 -1.94 5.71 -9.12
N LEU A 82 -3.01 6.32 -8.61
CA LEU A 82 -3.78 7.35 -9.30
C LEU A 82 -3.27 8.72 -8.83
N LEU A 83 -2.97 9.60 -9.78
CA LEU A 83 -2.54 10.96 -9.49
C LEU A 83 -3.59 11.95 -10.01
N LEU A 84 -3.92 12.96 -9.22
CA LEU A 84 -4.91 13.99 -9.55
C LEU A 84 -4.39 15.38 -9.19
N ARG A 85 -4.30 16.28 -10.18
CA ARG A 85 -3.95 17.68 -9.98
C ARG A 85 -5.17 18.45 -9.45
N ILE A 86 -5.16 18.82 -8.17
CA ILE A 86 -6.29 19.50 -7.52
C ILE A 86 -6.08 21.02 -7.37
N SER A 87 -4.85 21.50 -7.50
CA SER A 87 -4.52 22.92 -7.59
C SER A 87 -3.20 23.11 -8.33
N ASN A 88 -2.74 24.36 -8.49
CA ASN A 88 -1.43 24.65 -9.08
C ASN A 88 -0.24 24.20 -8.22
N SER A 89 -0.46 23.89 -6.94
CA SER A 89 0.59 23.51 -5.99
C SER A 89 0.29 22.19 -5.28
N GLN A 90 -0.73 21.45 -5.74
CA GLN A 90 -1.15 20.23 -5.05
C GLN A 90 -1.59 19.17 -6.05
N ILE A 91 -1.01 17.98 -5.88
CA ILE A 91 -1.41 16.74 -6.53
C ILE A 91 -1.79 15.77 -5.43
N ARG A 92 -2.96 15.15 -5.53
CA ARG A 92 -3.37 14.07 -4.62
C ARG A 92 -3.01 12.74 -5.25
N ALA A 93 -2.49 11.83 -4.43
CA ALA A 93 -2.14 10.49 -4.85
C ALA A 93 -2.99 9.46 -4.10
N PHE A 94 -3.43 8.43 -4.82
CA PHE A 94 -4.22 7.33 -4.29
C PHE A 94 -3.66 6.01 -4.78
N SER A 95 -3.99 4.91 -4.11
CA SER A 95 -3.80 3.59 -4.70
C SER A 95 -4.64 3.45 -5.97
N ASN A 96 -4.08 2.85 -7.02
CA ASN A 96 -4.86 2.45 -8.19
C ASN A 96 -5.51 1.07 -8.04
N VAL A 97 -5.35 0.40 -6.90
CA VAL A 97 -5.98 -0.90 -6.64
C VAL A 97 -7.45 -0.68 -6.35
N CYS A 98 -8.34 -1.13 -7.24
CA CYS A 98 -9.78 -1.04 -7.00
C CYS A 98 -10.17 -1.87 -5.76
N PRO A 99 -10.75 -1.26 -4.71
CA PRO A 99 -11.04 -1.94 -3.44
C PRO A 99 -11.92 -3.19 -3.55
N HIS A 100 -12.71 -3.34 -4.61
CA HIS A 100 -13.62 -4.48 -4.76
C HIS A 100 -12.91 -5.76 -5.21
N GLN A 101 -12.06 -5.69 -6.24
CA GLN A 101 -11.45 -6.87 -6.88
C GLN A 101 -10.03 -6.63 -7.40
N GLY A 102 -9.39 -5.54 -7.00
CA GLY A 102 -7.99 -5.27 -7.30
C GLY A 102 -7.68 -4.91 -8.76
N THR A 103 -8.68 -4.60 -9.59
CA THR A 103 -8.43 -4.09 -10.94
C THR A 103 -7.68 -2.75 -10.88
N GLN A 104 -6.61 -2.61 -11.66
CA GLN A 104 -5.72 -1.44 -11.59
C GLN A 104 -5.67 -0.59 -12.86
N ASN A 105 -6.17 -1.10 -13.99
CA ASN A 105 -5.96 -0.50 -15.31
C ASN A 105 -7.27 -0.05 -15.99
N ARG A 106 -8.36 0.06 -15.23
CA ARG A 106 -9.70 0.40 -15.76
C ARG A 106 -10.31 1.60 -15.02
N TRP A 107 -9.58 2.70 -14.97
CA TRP A 107 -9.98 3.91 -14.26
C TRP A 107 -10.47 5.00 -15.21
N SER A 108 -11.42 5.79 -14.73
CA SER A 108 -11.84 7.06 -15.32
C SER A 108 -12.08 8.07 -14.20
N TYR A 109 -12.05 9.36 -14.50
CA TYR A 109 -12.28 10.42 -13.53
C TYR A 109 -13.24 11.46 -14.08
N ASN A 110 -14.30 11.74 -13.33
CA ASN A 110 -15.27 12.80 -13.61
C ASN A 110 -15.98 13.20 -12.31
N ASN A 111 -16.53 14.41 -12.24
CA ASN A 111 -17.37 14.86 -11.13
C ASN A 111 -16.78 14.55 -9.73
N SER A 112 -15.47 14.77 -9.56
CA SER A 112 -14.72 14.51 -8.32
C SER A 112 -14.72 13.05 -7.84
N LYS A 113 -14.90 12.10 -8.77
CA LYS A 113 -14.88 10.66 -8.48
C LYS A 113 -14.00 9.90 -9.45
N PHE A 114 -13.25 8.95 -8.91
CA PHE A 114 -12.62 7.88 -9.69
C PHE A 114 -13.58 6.71 -9.86
N THR A 115 -13.80 6.29 -11.10
CA THR A 115 -14.68 5.14 -11.42
C THR A 115 -13.87 3.98 -11.95
N CYS A 116 -13.97 2.82 -11.31
CA CYS A 116 -13.42 1.57 -11.81
C CYS A 116 -14.42 0.89 -12.76
N ALA A 117 -14.10 0.82 -14.05
CA ALA A 117 -14.99 0.31 -15.09
C ALA A 117 -15.20 -1.23 -15.05
N GLN A 118 -14.55 -1.96 -14.13
CA GLN A 118 -14.80 -3.39 -13.96
C GLN A 118 -16.24 -3.65 -13.49
N HIS A 119 -16.71 -2.85 -12.53
CA HIS A 119 -18.08 -2.93 -11.98
C HIS A 119 -18.73 -1.56 -11.78
N ASN A 120 -18.13 -0.49 -12.34
CA ASN A 120 -18.57 0.90 -12.25
C ASN A 120 -18.65 1.46 -10.81
N ASN A 121 -17.88 0.89 -9.89
CA ASN A 121 -17.74 1.45 -8.54
C ASN A 121 -17.02 2.79 -8.61
N SER A 122 -17.58 3.79 -7.93
CA SER A 122 -17.07 5.15 -7.89
C SER A 122 -16.59 5.50 -6.48
N TYR A 123 -15.48 6.21 -6.39
CA TYR A 123 -14.82 6.58 -5.15
C TYR A 123 -14.53 8.08 -5.16
N ASP A 124 -14.87 8.79 -4.09
CA ASP A 124 -14.62 10.23 -4.00
C ASP A 124 -13.12 10.53 -3.95
N ASP A 125 -12.71 11.64 -4.56
CA ASP A 125 -11.31 12.05 -4.62
C ASP A 125 -10.80 12.74 -3.35
N ASN A 126 -11.56 12.76 -2.26
CA ASN A 126 -11.29 13.59 -1.08
C ASN A 126 -10.53 12.87 0.06
N CYS A 127 -9.88 11.74 -0.22
CA CYS A 127 -9.23 10.87 0.79
C CYS A 127 -10.15 10.31 1.87
N SER A 128 -11.46 10.47 1.72
CA SER A 128 -12.48 9.85 2.57
C SER A 128 -13.35 8.86 1.77
N GLY A 129 -13.20 8.85 0.44
CA GLY A 129 -14.03 8.12 -0.52
C GLY A 129 -13.73 6.64 -0.72
N GLY A 130 -12.95 6.01 0.16
CA GLY A 130 -12.67 4.57 0.13
C GLY A 130 -11.46 4.12 -0.69
N LEU A 131 -10.77 5.02 -1.39
CA LEU A 131 -9.43 4.77 -1.92
C LEU A 131 -8.37 5.13 -0.88
N SER A 132 -7.36 4.28 -0.71
CA SER A 132 -6.19 4.60 0.11
C SER A 132 -5.47 5.80 -0.48
N CYS A 133 -5.24 6.83 0.34
CA CYS A 133 -4.48 8.02 -0.04
C CYS A 133 -3.03 7.94 0.41
N TYR A 134 -2.16 8.55 -0.38
CA TYR A 134 -0.76 8.74 -0.06
C TYR A 134 -0.49 10.21 0.24
N THR A 135 0.55 10.46 1.04
CA THR A 135 0.99 11.83 1.32
C THR A 135 1.83 12.33 0.15
N THR A 136 1.75 13.64 -0.13
CA THR A 136 2.42 14.25 -1.28
C THR A 136 2.99 15.61 -0.93
N SER A 137 4.08 15.98 -1.59
CA SER A 137 4.63 17.33 -1.57
C SER A 137 5.15 17.72 -2.95
N ILE A 138 5.05 19.00 -3.30
CA ILE A 138 5.61 19.54 -4.55
C ILE A 138 6.70 20.55 -4.19
N ASN A 139 7.88 20.37 -4.75
CA ASN A 139 9.00 21.31 -4.67
C ASN A 139 9.53 21.60 -6.08
N GLY A 140 9.24 22.79 -6.60
CA GLY A 140 9.48 23.12 -8.01
C GLY A 140 8.66 22.19 -8.91
N ASP A 141 9.35 21.49 -9.81
CA ASP A 141 8.75 20.51 -10.72
C ASP A 141 8.78 19.08 -10.17
N THR A 142 9.27 18.88 -8.95
CA THR A 142 9.37 17.55 -8.33
C THR A 142 8.16 17.30 -7.44
N LEU A 143 7.43 16.22 -7.72
CA LEU A 143 6.41 15.65 -6.85
C LEU A 143 7.02 14.48 -6.06
N THR A 144 6.96 14.55 -4.74
CA THR A 144 7.31 13.44 -3.83
C THR A 144 6.04 12.83 -3.27
N ILE A 145 5.97 11.50 -3.24
CA ILE A 145 4.82 10.72 -2.76
C ILE A 145 5.32 9.71 -1.72
N THR A 146 4.75 9.70 -0.52
CA THR A 146 5.09 8.74 0.54
C THR A 146 3.89 7.84 0.83
N ARG A 147 4.14 6.52 0.81
CA ARG A 147 3.11 5.47 0.91
C ARG A 147 2.56 5.26 2.32
#